data_AF-A0A960KAW9-F1
#
_entry.id   AF-A0A960KAW9-F1
#
_cell.length_a   1.000
_cell.length_b   1.000
_cell.length_c   1.000
_cell.angle_alpha   90.00
_cell.angle_beta   90.00
_cell.angle_gamma   90.00
#
_symmetry.space_group_name_H-M   'P 1'
#
loop_
_entity.id
_entity.type
_entity.pdbx_description
1 polymer ?
#
loop_
_entity_poly.entity_id
_entity_poly.type
_entity_poly.pdbx_seq_one_letter_code
_entity_poly.pdbx_strand_id
1 'polypeptide(L)'
;GELELDPGADRAEVERRLLAVRGIGPWTTSYLAMRALGDPDVFLPTDLGVLRGLERVGGPGSPKGAALRAGAWRPWRSYALHHLWSATSTTSATPATVTKTTRRSAAPGAGGGG
;
A
#
# COMPACT_ATOMS: atom_id res chain seq x y z
N GLY A 1 24.56 14.22 16.23
CA GLY A 1 25.17 13.10 15.50
C GLY A 1 25.12 13.44 14.04
N GLU A 2 26.21 13.22 13.31
CA GLU A 2 26.31 13.47 11.88
C GLU A 2 26.10 12.14 11.16
N LEU A 3 24.90 11.92 10.62
CA LEU A 3 24.55 10.74 9.86
C LEU A 3 24.02 11.21 8.50
N GLU A 4 24.79 10.95 7.45
CA GLU A 4 24.36 11.22 6.08
C GLU A 4 23.42 10.09 5.62
N LEU A 5 22.27 10.48 5.09
CA LEU A 5 21.22 9.59 4.62
C LEU A 5 20.95 9.94 3.15
N ASP A 6 21.84 9.48 2.27
CA ASP A 6 21.72 9.66 0.82
C ASP A 6 21.79 8.31 0.08
N PRO A 7 21.31 8.23 -1.18
CA PRO A 7 21.30 6.98 -1.93
C PRO A 7 22.69 6.37 -2.22
N GLY A 8 23.77 7.16 -2.12
CA GLY A 8 25.15 6.73 -2.33
C GLY A 8 25.86 6.26 -1.05
N ALA A 9 25.26 6.44 0.13
CA ALA A 9 25.84 5.99 1.39
C ALA A 9 25.97 4.46 1.48
N ASP A 10 27.00 3.98 2.18
CA ASP A 10 27.13 2.56 2.50
C ASP A 10 25.97 2.14 3.42
N ARG A 11 25.05 1.36 2.86
CA ARG A 11 23.84 0.90 3.53
C ARG A 11 24.12 0.11 4.80
N ALA A 12 25.16 -0.72 4.79
CA ALA A 12 25.50 -1.54 5.95
C ALA A 12 26.04 -0.67 7.09
N GLU A 13 26.78 0.38 6.78
CA GLU A 13 27.25 1.35 7.77
C GLU A 13 26.11 2.21 8.32
N VAL A 14 25.22 2.70 7.45
CA VAL A 14 24.04 3.46 7.87
C VAL A 14 23.15 2.61 8.78
N GLU A 15 22.89 1.35 8.44
CA GLU A 15 22.14 0.41 9.27
C GLU A 15 22.77 0.23 10.66
N ARG A 16 24.08 -0.02 10.72
CA ARG A 16 24.81 -0.16 12.01
C ARG A 16 24.68 1.09 12.86
N ARG A 17 24.88 2.28 12.29
CA ARG A 17 24.80 3.54 13.03
C ARG A 17 23.39 3.85 13.50
N LEU A 18 22.38 3.57 12.69
CA LEU A 18 20.97 3.73 13.07
C LEU A 18 20.61 2.82 14.25
N LEU A 19 20.99 1.54 14.21
CA LEU A 19 20.73 0.60 15.30
C LEU A 19 21.46 0.95 16.60
N ALA A 20 22.55 1.71 16.55
CA ALA A 20 23.25 2.19 17.74
C ALA A 20 22.51 3.34 18.47
N VAL A 21 21.55 3.99 17.82
CA VAL A 21 20.75 5.06 18.43
C VAL A 21 19.63 4.47 19.29
N ARG A 22 19.66 4.75 20.59
CA ARG A 22 18.61 4.32 21.52
C ARG A 22 17.23 4.80 21.05
N GLY A 23 16.33 3.85 20.82
CA GLY A 23 14.98 4.09 20.31
C GLY A 23 14.79 3.81 18.82
N ILE A 24 15.87 3.56 18.07
CA ILE A 24 15.79 3.12 16.66
C ILE A 24 15.94 1.60 16.61
N GLY A 25 14.86 0.93 16.17
CA GLY A 25 14.82 -0.53 16.03
C GLY A 25 15.02 -1.02 14.59
N PRO A 26 14.99 -2.35 14.38
CA PRO A 26 15.15 -2.95 13.05
C PRO A 26 14.12 -2.47 12.03
N TRP A 27 12.86 -2.27 12.46
CA TRP A 27 11.79 -1.77 11.59
C TRP A 27 12.10 -0.36 11.07
N THR A 28 12.46 0.56 11.96
CA THR A 28 12.80 1.94 11.60
C THR A 28 14.03 1.99 10.70
N THR A 29 15.03 1.17 11.02
CA THR A 29 16.27 1.10 10.23
C THR A 29 16.01 0.62 8.81
N SER A 30 15.22 -0.45 8.65
CA SER A 30 14.80 -0.96 7.34
C SER A 30 13.97 0.09 6.59
N TYR A 31 13.04 0.75 7.27
CA TYR A 31 12.23 1.81 6.66
C TYR A 31 13.10 2.97 6.13
N LEU A 32 14.14 3.38 6.87
CA LEU A 32 15.08 4.39 6.41
C LEU A 32 15.97 3.91 5.26
N ALA A 33 16.42 2.65 5.27
CA ALA A 33 17.12 2.08 4.11
C ALA A 33 16.26 2.17 2.83
N MET A 34 14.97 1.88 2.93
CA MET A 34 14.05 2.00 1.80
C MET A 34 13.79 3.46 1.40
N ARG A 35 13.48 4.35 2.35
CA ARG A 35 12.96 5.71 2.05
C ARG A 35 14.03 6.76 1.88
N ALA A 36 15.10 6.69 2.67
CA ALA A 36 16.18 7.68 2.68
C ALA A 36 17.33 7.24 1.77
N LEU A 37 17.71 5.96 1.82
CA LEU A 37 18.80 5.42 0.97
C LEU A 37 18.31 4.88 -0.37
N GLY A 38 16.99 4.86 -0.61
CA GLY A 38 16.41 4.39 -1.85
C GLY A 38 16.64 2.90 -2.14
N ASP A 39 16.80 2.05 -1.11
CA ASP A 39 17.04 0.62 -1.30
C ASP A 39 15.81 -0.06 -1.95
N PRO A 40 15.96 -0.65 -3.15
CA PRO A 40 14.85 -1.31 -3.86
C PRO A 40 14.44 -2.66 -3.27
N ASP A 41 15.26 -3.29 -2.41
CA ASP A 41 15.07 -4.67 -1.96
C ASP A 41 14.80 -4.80 -0.44
N VAL A 42 14.03 -3.88 0.13
CA VAL A 42 13.64 -3.88 1.55
C VAL A 42 12.19 -4.35 1.73
N PHE A 43 11.92 -5.06 2.82
CA PHE A 43 10.56 -5.46 3.19
C PHE A 43 10.32 -5.32 4.70
N LEU A 44 9.13 -4.87 5.08
CA LEU A 44 8.71 -4.66 6.48
C LEU A 44 7.61 -5.67 6.86
N PRO A 45 7.96 -6.91 7.22
CA PRO A 45 6.98 -7.98 7.44
C PRO A 45 6.07 -7.74 8.67
N THR A 46 6.47 -6.87 9.59
CA THR A 46 5.68 -6.52 10.78
C THR A 46 4.87 -5.24 10.60
N ASP A 47 4.94 -4.59 9.44
CA ASP A 47 4.16 -3.37 9.17
C ASP A 47 2.67 -3.69 9.02
N LEU A 48 1.83 -3.01 9.79
CA LEU A 48 0.39 -3.28 9.79
C LEU A 48 -0.29 -2.94 8.46
N GLY A 49 0.20 -1.93 7.75
CA GLY A 49 -0.27 -1.58 6.40
C GLY A 49 0.07 -2.67 5.39
N VAL A 50 1.29 -3.20 5.46
CA VAL A 50 1.72 -4.35 4.64
C VAL A 50 0.88 -5.59 4.91
N LEU A 51 0.66 -5.95 6.17
CA LEU A 51 -0.14 -7.12 6.55
C LEU A 51 -1.59 -6.98 6.06
N ARG A 52 -2.22 -5.83 6.27
CA ARG A 52 -3.58 -5.55 5.78
C ARG A 52 -3.63 -5.52 4.25
N GLY A 53 -2.63 -4.93 3.59
CA GLY A 53 -2.51 -4.92 2.14
C GLY A 53 -2.43 -6.34 1.58
N LEU A 54 -1.64 -7.22 2.23
CA LEU A 54 -1.53 -8.63 1.89
C LEU A 54 -2.87 -9.34 2.03
N GLU A 55 -3.58 -9.18 3.14
CA GLU A 55 -4.91 -9.76 3.35
C GLU A 55 -5.89 -9.32 2.25
N ARG A 56 -5.89 -8.03 1.87
CA ARG A 56 -6.77 -7.50 0.82
C ARG A 56 -6.51 -8.10 -0.56
N VAL A 57 -5.28 -8.51 -0.85
CA VAL A 57 -4.91 -9.16 -2.12
C VAL A 57 -4.93 -10.70 -2.02
N GLY A 58 -5.54 -11.26 -0.97
CA GLY A 58 -5.66 -12.72 -0.76
C GLY A 58 -4.36 -13.39 -0.32
N GLY A 59 -3.42 -12.62 0.25
CA GLY A 59 -2.15 -13.08 0.78
C GLY A 59 -2.16 -13.34 2.29
N PRO A 60 -1.02 -13.76 2.87
CA PRO A 60 -0.91 -14.07 4.29
C PRO A 60 -0.88 -12.82 5.18
N GLY A 61 -1.76 -12.75 6.18
CA GLY A 61 -1.87 -11.66 7.17
C GLY A 61 -0.96 -11.79 8.41
N SER A 62 0.08 -12.63 8.38
CA SER A 62 1.02 -12.80 9.50
C SER A 62 2.44 -12.39 9.11
N PRO A 63 3.27 -11.87 10.05
CA PRO A 63 4.65 -11.47 9.74
C PRO A 63 5.49 -12.58 9.12
N LYS A 64 5.36 -13.81 9.61
CA LYS A 64 6.06 -14.97 9.06
C LYS A 64 5.63 -15.26 7.62
N GLY A 65 4.34 -15.27 7.34
CA GLY A 65 3.81 -15.49 5.99
C GLY A 65 4.19 -14.35 5.03
N ALA A 66 4.14 -13.10 5.51
CA ALA A 66 4.55 -11.94 4.74
C ALA A 66 6.05 -12.01 4.35
N ALA A 67 6.92 -12.37 5.30
CA ALA A 67 8.36 -12.55 5.04
C ALA A 67 8.63 -13.66 4.01
N LEU A 68 7.93 -14.80 4.09
CA LEU A 68 8.04 -15.88 3.12
C LEU A 68 7.58 -15.43 1.72
N ARG A 69 6.43 -14.73 1.64
CA ARG A 69 5.88 -14.22 0.38
C ARG A 69 6.83 -13.21 -0.28
N ALA A 70 7.46 -12.36 0.52
CA ALA A 70 8.36 -11.32 0.03
C ALA A 70 9.59 -11.86 -0.71
N GLY A 71 10.02 -13.10 -0.43
CA GLY A 71 11.14 -13.73 -1.15
C GLY A 71 10.94 -13.78 -2.67
N ALA A 72 9.69 -13.93 -3.13
CA ALA A 72 9.35 -13.98 -4.56
C ALA A 72 9.47 -12.64 -5.28
N TRP A 73 9.62 -11.52 -4.56
CA TRP A 73 9.69 -10.17 -5.14
C TRP A 73 11.10 -9.61 -5.20
N ARG A 74 12.11 -10.40 -4.81
CA ARG A 74 13.51 -9.97 -4.95
C ARG A 74 13.87 -9.78 -6.42
N PRO A 75 14.71 -8.77 -6.77
CA PRO A 75 15.36 -7.80 -5.87
C PRO A 75 14.56 -6.49 -5.68
N TRP A 76 13.24 -6.52 -5.82
CA TRP A 76 12.36 -5.34 -5.86
C TRP A 76 11.31 -5.32 -4.73
N ARG A 77 11.63 -5.87 -3.56
CA ARG A 77 10.70 -6.01 -2.44
C ARG A 77 10.08 -4.67 -1.98
N SER A 78 10.83 -3.57 -2.07
CA SER A 78 10.34 -2.23 -1.69
C SER A 78 9.17 -1.78 -2.57
N TYR A 79 9.20 -2.12 -3.87
CA TYR A 79 8.12 -1.79 -4.80
C TYR A 79 6.84 -2.58 -4.48
N ALA A 80 6.96 -3.88 -4.21
CA ALA A 80 5.82 -4.69 -3.79
C ALA A 80 5.21 -4.13 -2.48
N LEU A 81 6.05 -3.74 -1.53
CA LEU A 81 5.63 -3.10 -0.29
C LEU A 81 4.82 -1.82 -0.53
N HIS A 82 5.26 -0.94 -1.44
CA HIS A 82 4.51 0.26 -1.82
C HIS A 82 3.13 -0.06 -2.42
N HIS A 83 3.04 -1.08 -3.27
CA HIS A 83 1.75 -1.54 -3.80
C HIS A 83 0.82 -2.07 -2.70
N LEU A 84 1.34 -2.78 -1.70
CA LEU A 84 0.54 -3.25 -0.57
C LEU A 84 -0.02 -2.10 0.26
N TRP A 85 0.78 -1.05 0.52
CA TRP A 85 0.27 0.18 1.15
C TRP A 85 -0.84 0.83 0.33
N SER A 86 -0.67 0.95 -0.99
CA SER A 86 -1.69 1.51 -1.88
C SER A 86 -3.00 0.70 -1.88
N ALA A 87 -2.91 -0.63 -1.77
CA ALA A 87 -4.08 -1.50 -1.67
C ALA A 87 -4.92 -1.22 -0.41
N THR A 88 -4.32 -0.70 0.67
CA THR A 88 -5.06 -0.30 1.88
C THR A 88 -5.84 1.00 1.71
N SER A 89 -5.38 1.90 0.83
CA SER A 89 -5.98 3.22 0.57
C SER A 89 -7.14 3.18 -0.43
N THR A 90 -7.35 2.05 -1.11
CA THR A 90 -8.49 1.90 -2.02
C THR A 90 -9.76 1.81 -1.19
N THR A 91 -10.41 2.96 -0.96
CA THR A 91 -11.79 3.05 -0.52
C THR A 91 -12.64 2.31 -1.54
N SER A 92 -13.35 1.27 -1.12
CA SER A 92 -14.39 0.65 -1.94
C SER A 92 -15.36 1.75 -2.33
N ALA A 93 -15.35 2.17 -3.61
CA ALA A 93 -16.33 3.11 -4.10
C ALA A 93 -17.70 2.46 -3.92
N THR A 94 -18.55 3.07 -3.08
CA THR A 94 -19.98 2.73 -3.03
C THR A 94 -20.51 2.85 -4.46
N PRO A 95 -21.06 1.80 -5.08
CA PRO A 95 -21.68 1.95 -6.38
C PRO A 95 -22.86 2.91 -6.19
N ALA A 96 -22.77 4.10 -6.77
CA ALA A 96 -23.90 5.01 -6.84
C ALA A 96 -24.99 4.31 -7.65
N THR A 97 -26.07 3.91 -6.99
CA THR A 97 -27.27 3.37 -7.64
C THR A 97 -27.78 4.40 -8.65
N VAL A 98 -27.56 4.16 -9.93
CA VAL A 98 -28.18 4.94 -11.01
C VAL A 98 -29.64 4.51 -11.11
N THR A 99 -30.53 5.25 -10.47
CA THR A 99 -31.98 5.08 -10.64
C THR A 99 -32.37 5.64 -12.01
N LYS A 100 -32.65 4.74 -12.96
CA LYS A 100 -33.20 5.11 -14.27
C LYS A 100 -34.67 5.54 -14.11
N THR A 101 -34.92 6.83 -13.88
CA THR A 101 -36.27 7.41 -13.91
C THR A 101 -36.83 7.30 -15.33
N THR A 102 -37.66 6.29 -15.54
CA THR A 102 -38.44 6.14 -16.78
C THR A 102 -39.62 7.10 -16.71
N ARG A 103 -39.49 8.26 -17.36
CA ARG A 103 -40.63 9.15 -17.62
C ARG A 103 -41.49 8.50 -18.69
N ARG A 104 -42.63 7.94 -18.28
CA ARG A 104 -43.68 7.48 -19.21
C ARG A 104 -44.29 8.71 -19.86
N SER A 105 -44.00 8.91 -21.14
CA SER A 105 -44.67 9.92 -21.96
C SER A 105 -46.08 9.43 -22.27
N ALA A 106 -47.10 10.13 -21.77
CA ALA A 106 -48.46 10.00 -22.27
C ALA A 106 -48.63 11.01 -23.42
N ALA A 107 -48.93 10.50 -24.62
CA ALA A 107 -49.31 11.27 -25.79
C ALA A 107 -50.86 11.27 -25.95
N PRO A 108 -51.43 12.19 -26.76
CA PRO A 108 -52.76 12.74 -26.54
C PRO A 108 -53.87 11.96 -27.26
N GLY A 109 -55.07 11.96 -26.69
CA GLY A 109 -56.30 11.45 -27.30
C GLY A 109 -57.36 12.54 -27.35
N ALA A 110 -57.65 13.02 -28.56
CA ALA A 110 -58.70 13.97 -28.89
C ALA A 110 -60.08 13.31 -28.98
N GLY A 111 -61.15 14.10 -28.87
CA GLY A 111 -62.35 13.89 -29.70
C GLY A 111 -63.72 14.04 -29.03
N GLY A 112 -64.51 14.99 -29.56
CA GLY A 112 -65.98 14.99 -29.65
C GLY A 112 -66.72 15.62 -28.47
N GLY A 113 -67.56 16.66 -28.59
CA GLY A 113 -68.38 17.11 -29.71
C GLY A 113 -69.84 16.76 -29.40
N GLY A 114 -70.68 17.76 -29.17
CA GLY A 114 -72.13 17.63 -28.93
C GLY A 114 -72.67 18.60 -27.90
#